data_AF-A0A351SQA3-F1
#
_entry.id   AF-A0A351SQA3-F1
#
_cell.length_a   1.000
_cell.length_b   1.000
_cell.length_c   1.000
_cell.angle_alpha   90.00
_cell.angle_beta   90.00
_cell.angle_gamma   90.00
#
_symmetry.space_group_name_H-M   'P 1'
#
loop_
_entity.id
_entity.type
_entity.pdbx_description
1 polymer ?
#
loop_
_entity_poly.entity_id
_entity_poly.type
_entity_poly.pdbx_seq_one_letter_code
_entity_poly.pdbx_strand_id
1 'polypeptide(L)'
;MKESVWAWWFLVLGLLMIAVIIVITDITTTSDQNYYMLKEISEASMMESVDYAYYRKYGDLRINSEKFMENFIRRYSEIVTINKTSKLSFYDIYESPPKVTVEISTRSTQILINTSSETFDITNRLDAILEMYEEVDPTPYN
;
A
#
# COMPACT_ATOMS: atom_id res chain seq x y z
N MET A 1 -29.57 -6.59 44.94
CA MET A 1 -29.48 -5.30 44.22
C MET A 1 -28.06 -4.95 43.76
N LYS A 2 -27.00 -5.21 44.56
CA LYS A 2 -25.59 -4.92 44.17
C LYS A 2 -25.07 -5.76 42.98
N GLU A 3 -25.43 -7.05 42.92
CA GLU A 3 -25.03 -7.94 41.81
C GLU A 3 -25.57 -7.49 40.43
N SER A 4 -26.74 -6.84 40.41
CA SER A 4 -27.34 -6.35 39.17
C SER A 4 -26.59 -5.16 38.58
N VAL A 5 -25.91 -4.35 39.41
CA VAL A 5 -25.10 -3.21 38.95
C VAL A 5 -23.82 -3.70 38.27
N TRP A 6 -23.24 -4.78 38.79
CA TRP A 6 -22.07 -5.44 38.19
C TRP A 6 -22.39 -6.07 36.83
N ALA A 7 -23.54 -6.75 36.70
CA ALA A 7 -23.99 -7.28 35.41
C ALA A 7 -24.23 -6.18 34.37
N TRP A 8 -24.85 -5.07 34.77
CA TRP A 8 -25.06 -3.92 33.89
C TRP A 8 -23.74 -3.26 33.47
N TRP A 9 -22.78 -3.14 34.40
CA TRP A 9 -21.45 -2.60 34.11
C TRP A 9 -20.70 -3.44 33.05
N PHE A 10 -20.75 -4.77 33.16
CA PHE A 10 -20.15 -5.66 32.17
C PHE A 10 -20.83 -5.60 30.80
N LEU A 11 -22.15 -5.40 30.74
CA LEU A 11 -22.85 -5.22 29.47
C LEU A 11 -22.40 -3.93 28.75
N VAL A 12 -22.26 -2.82 29.48
CA VAL A 12 -21.78 -1.55 28.91
C VAL A 12 -20.32 -1.68 28.44
N LEU A 13 -19.48 -2.34 29.24
CA LEU A 13 -18.08 -2.55 28.89
C LEU A 13 -17.92 -3.47 27.66
N GLY A 14 -18.76 -4.51 27.55
CA GLY A 14 -18.80 -5.38 26.37
C GLY A 14 -19.19 -4.63 25.10
N LEU A 15 -20.21 -3.76 25.17
CA LEU A 15 -20.61 -2.91 24.05
C LEU A 15 -19.47 -1.95 23.62
N LEU A 16 -18.79 -1.36 24.61
CA LEU A 16 -17.64 -0.48 24.36
C LEU A 16 -16.50 -1.24 23.68
N MET A 17 -16.20 -2.46 24.13
CA MET A 17 -15.17 -3.29 23.50
C MET A 17 -15.46 -3.61 22.03
N ILE A 18 -16.72 -3.94 21.70
CA ILE A 18 -17.12 -4.19 20.31
C ILE A 18 -16.90 -2.94 19.45
N ALA A 19 -17.27 -1.76 19.96
CA ALA A 19 -17.05 -0.50 19.24
C ALA A 19 -15.56 -0.24 18.95
N VAL A 20 -14.68 -0.52 19.92
CA VAL A 20 -13.22 -0.38 19.75
C VAL A 20 -12.69 -1.38 18.71
N ILE A 21 -13.15 -2.63 18.75
CA ILE A 21 -12.72 -3.67 17.79
C ILE A 21 -13.09 -3.28 16.35
N ILE A 22 -14.29 -2.71 16.12
CA ILE A 22 -14.71 -2.28 14.78
C ILE A 22 -13.76 -1.23 14.20
N VAL A 23 -13.37 -0.24 15.02
CA VAL A 23 -12.45 0.82 14.58
C VAL A 23 -11.07 0.26 14.25
N ILE A 24 -10.51 -0.58 15.11
CA ILE A 24 -9.19 -1.19 14.89
C ILE A 24 -9.25 -2.09 13.64
N THR A 25 -10.35 -2.81 13.44
CA THR A 25 -10.52 -3.69 12.29
C THR A 25 -10.54 -2.90 10.98
N ASP A 26 -11.25 -1.77 10.89
CA ASP A 26 -11.22 -0.93 9.68
C ASP A 26 -9.81 -0.41 9.36
N ILE A 27 -9.07 0.06 10.39
CA ILE A 27 -7.72 0.57 10.21
C ILE A 27 -6.78 -0.54 9.72
N THR A 28 -6.74 -1.68 10.41
CA THR A 28 -5.84 -2.79 10.07
C THR A 28 -6.17 -3.38 8.70
N THR A 29 -7.45 -3.68 8.44
CA THR A 29 -7.86 -4.25 7.14
C THR A 29 -7.57 -3.32 5.97
N THR A 30 -7.77 -2.01 6.13
CA THR A 30 -7.46 -1.01 5.10
C THR A 30 -5.95 -0.91 4.87
N SER A 31 -5.16 -0.89 5.94
CA SER A 31 -3.70 -0.85 5.85
C SER A 31 -3.15 -2.07 5.13
N ASP A 32 -3.64 -3.27 5.46
CA ASP A 32 -3.20 -4.51 4.83
C ASP A 32 -3.57 -4.53 3.34
N GLN A 33 -4.83 -4.20 3.01
CA GLN A 33 -5.27 -4.09 1.62
C GLN A 33 -4.43 -3.08 0.82
N ASN A 34 -4.19 -1.89 1.37
CA ASN A 34 -3.37 -0.85 0.76
C ASN A 34 -1.94 -1.35 0.49
N TYR A 35 -1.33 -2.05 1.45
CA TYR A 35 0.03 -2.57 1.32
C TYR A 35 0.15 -3.60 0.19
N TYR A 36 -0.75 -4.59 0.14
CA TYR A 36 -0.72 -5.60 -0.93
C TYR A 36 -1.00 -5.01 -2.30
N MET A 37 -1.97 -4.09 -2.38
CA MET A 37 -2.28 -3.38 -3.62
C MET A 37 -1.08 -2.54 -4.10
N LEU A 38 -0.44 -1.78 -3.22
CA LEU A 38 0.77 -1.03 -3.56
C LEU A 38 1.88 -1.94 -4.07
N LYS A 39 2.09 -3.06 -3.39
CA LYS A 39 3.12 -4.05 -3.78
C LYS A 39 2.87 -4.56 -5.19
N GLU A 40 1.71 -5.16 -5.44
CA GLU A 40 1.39 -5.77 -6.74
C GLU A 40 1.43 -4.76 -7.89
N ILE A 41 0.85 -3.57 -7.68
CA ILE A 41 0.85 -2.52 -8.70
C ILE A 41 2.26 -2.00 -8.96
N SER A 42 3.07 -1.79 -7.91
CA SER A 42 4.44 -1.31 -8.07
C SER A 42 5.28 -2.33 -8.84
N GLU A 43 5.21 -3.62 -8.50
CA GLU A 43 5.96 -4.68 -9.19
C GLU A 43 5.55 -4.78 -10.67
N ALA A 44 4.25 -4.80 -10.95
CA ALA A 44 3.75 -4.87 -12.33
C ALA A 44 4.10 -3.61 -13.15
N SER A 45 3.95 -2.43 -12.55
CA SER A 45 4.26 -1.15 -13.20
C SER A 45 5.75 -0.99 -13.46
N MET A 46 6.60 -1.43 -12.52
CA MET A 46 8.06 -1.42 -12.69
C MET A 46 8.48 -2.36 -13.83
N MET A 47 7.95 -3.57 -13.86
CA MET A 47 8.25 -4.55 -14.92
C MET A 47 7.88 -4.02 -16.32
N GLU A 48 6.72 -3.39 -16.46
CA GLU A 48 6.28 -2.81 -17.74
C GLU A 48 7.05 -1.53 -18.13
N SER A 49 7.66 -0.87 -17.16
CA SER A 49 8.44 0.36 -17.36
C SER A 49 9.90 0.14 -17.76
N VAL A 50 10.37 -1.11 -17.78
CA VAL A 50 11.74 -1.47 -18.18
C VAL A 50 12.01 -1.12 -19.64
N ASP A 51 13.13 -0.44 -19.89
CA ASP A 51 13.61 -0.16 -21.24
C ASP A 51 14.43 -1.35 -21.78
N TYR A 52 13.73 -2.27 -22.45
CA TYR A 52 14.37 -3.41 -23.12
C TYR A 52 15.32 -3.03 -24.26
N ALA A 53 15.14 -1.85 -24.88
CA ALA A 53 16.03 -1.42 -25.96
C ALA A 53 17.38 -0.97 -25.40
N TYR A 54 17.36 -0.23 -24.29
CA TYR A 54 18.56 0.16 -23.55
C TYR A 54 19.28 -1.07 -22.97
N TYR A 55 18.52 -1.97 -22.34
CA TYR A 55 19.06 -3.19 -21.75
C TYR A 55 19.81 -4.05 -22.78
N ARG A 56 19.27 -4.25 -23.98
CA ARG A 56 19.95 -5.03 -25.04
C ARG A 56 21.25 -4.40 -25.56
N LYS A 57 21.41 -3.09 -25.42
CA LYS A 57 22.57 -2.36 -25.97
C LYS A 57 23.70 -2.21 -24.96
N TYR A 58 23.37 -1.97 -23.70
CA TYR A 58 24.34 -1.62 -22.66
C TYR A 58 24.43 -2.68 -21.54
N GLY A 59 23.51 -3.64 -21.47
CA GLY A 59 23.45 -4.64 -20.39
C GLY A 59 22.90 -4.11 -19.06
N ASP A 60 22.76 -2.79 -18.93
CA ASP A 60 22.27 -2.15 -17.71
C ASP A 60 20.75 -2.05 -17.67
N LEU A 61 20.19 -2.28 -16.48
CA LEU A 61 18.77 -2.07 -16.20
C LEU A 61 18.45 -0.59 -16.04
N ARG A 62 17.42 -0.15 -16.77
CA ARG A 62 16.84 1.18 -16.67
C ARG A 62 15.33 1.11 -16.80
N ILE A 63 14.62 1.89 -15.99
CA ILE A 63 13.18 2.13 -16.14
C ILE A 63 12.93 3.52 -16.69
N ASN A 64 11.83 3.69 -17.43
CA ASN A 64 11.32 5.01 -17.80
C ASN A 64 10.36 5.51 -16.72
N SER A 65 10.67 6.65 -16.10
CA SER A 65 9.87 7.18 -14.98
C SER A 65 8.44 7.56 -15.36
N GLU A 66 8.25 8.12 -16.56
CA GLU A 66 6.92 8.53 -17.04
C GLU A 66 6.04 7.31 -17.33
N LYS A 67 6.60 6.30 -17.99
CA LYS A 67 5.91 5.04 -18.29
C LYS A 67 5.55 4.29 -17.01
N PHE A 68 6.41 4.33 -16.00
CA PHE A 68 6.10 3.79 -14.68
C PHE A 68 4.89 4.51 -14.08
N MET A 69 4.90 5.84 -14.03
CA MET A 69 3.83 6.62 -13.41
C MET A 69 2.49 6.43 -14.13
N GLU A 70 2.48 6.38 -15.46
CA GLU A 70 1.28 6.11 -16.26
C GLU A 70 0.69 4.73 -15.94
N ASN A 71 1.52 3.69 -16.01
CA ASN A 71 1.09 2.33 -15.72
C ASN A 71 0.61 2.17 -14.27
N PHE A 72 1.30 2.82 -13.33
CA PHE A 72 0.94 2.80 -11.93
C PHE A 72 -0.43 3.44 -11.70
N ILE A 73 -0.66 4.66 -12.20
CA ILE A 73 -1.93 5.37 -12.01
C ILE A 73 -3.07 4.59 -12.68
N ARG A 74 -2.84 4.03 -13.87
CA ARG A 74 -3.83 3.20 -14.59
C ARG A 74 -4.24 1.98 -13.76
N ARG A 75 -3.27 1.17 -13.31
CA ARG A 75 -3.50 -0.04 -12.52
C ARG A 75 -4.12 0.29 -11.15
N TYR A 76 -3.67 1.36 -10.53
CA TYR A 76 -4.22 1.86 -9.27
C TYR A 76 -5.68 2.27 -9.40
N SER A 77 -6.03 2.99 -10.48
CA SER A 77 -7.41 3.39 -10.74
C SER A 77 -8.35 2.22 -11.02
N GLU A 78 -7.83 1.08 -11.50
CA GLU A 78 -8.63 -0.13 -11.75
C GLU A 78 -8.95 -0.90 -10.46
N ILE A 79 -8.03 -0.90 -9.50
CA ILE A 79 -8.13 -1.70 -8.27
C ILE A 79 -8.76 -0.88 -7.12
N VAL A 80 -8.61 0.44 -7.12
CA VAL A 80 -9.08 1.29 -6.01
C VAL A 80 -10.60 1.19 -5.81
N THR A 81 -11.01 1.01 -4.55
CA THR A 81 -12.43 0.92 -4.20
C THR A 81 -13.10 2.29 -4.22
N ILE A 82 -14.19 2.44 -4.97
CA ILE A 82 -14.95 3.69 -5.19
C ILE A 82 -15.37 4.39 -3.87
N ASN A 83 -15.51 3.63 -2.77
CA ASN A 83 -16.04 4.12 -1.50
C ASN A 83 -15.00 4.79 -0.58
N LYS A 84 -13.69 4.75 -0.89
CA LYS A 84 -12.65 5.41 -0.08
C LYS A 84 -11.93 6.46 -0.92
N THR A 85 -11.69 7.62 -0.31
CA THR A 85 -10.88 8.68 -0.93
C THR A 85 -9.42 8.45 -0.56
N SER A 86 -8.56 8.31 -1.58
CA SER A 86 -7.14 8.05 -1.39
C SER A 86 -6.29 9.09 -2.12
N LYS A 87 -5.22 9.54 -1.49
CA LYS A 87 -4.19 10.40 -2.09
C LYS A 87 -2.98 9.55 -2.43
N LEU A 88 -2.51 9.66 -3.67
CA LEU A 88 -1.33 8.99 -4.18
C LEU A 88 -0.18 9.99 -4.31
N SER A 89 0.96 9.68 -3.72
CA SER A 89 2.17 10.50 -3.76
C SER A 89 3.37 9.68 -4.21
N PHE A 90 4.08 10.16 -5.23
CA PHE A 90 5.37 9.63 -5.65
C PHE A 90 6.48 10.47 -5.00
N TYR A 91 7.39 9.85 -4.25
CA TYR A 91 8.47 10.56 -3.56
C TYR A 91 9.75 10.56 -4.38
N ASP A 92 10.24 9.37 -4.72
CA ASP A 92 11.47 9.17 -5.48
C ASP A 92 11.18 8.22 -6.64
N ILE A 93 11.56 8.62 -7.85
CA ILE A 93 11.60 7.73 -9.02
C ILE A 93 12.97 7.92 -9.66
N TYR A 94 13.84 6.92 -9.52
CA TYR A 94 15.15 6.89 -10.15
C TYR A 94 15.14 5.87 -11.29
N GLU A 95 15.62 6.29 -12.45
CA GLU A 95 15.66 5.43 -13.64
C GLU A 95 16.82 4.45 -13.62
N SER A 96 17.98 4.86 -13.08
CA SER A 96 19.19 4.06 -12.96
C SER A 96 19.99 4.48 -11.72
N PRO A 97 20.18 3.61 -10.71
CA PRO A 97 19.53 2.31 -10.56
C PRO A 97 18.00 2.46 -10.41
N PRO A 98 17.19 1.50 -10.89
CA PRO A 98 15.74 1.58 -10.87
C PRO A 98 15.20 1.45 -9.43
N LYS A 99 14.85 2.59 -8.82
CA LYS A 99 14.24 2.71 -7.48
C LYS A 99 12.96 3.52 -7.58
N VAL A 100 11.92 3.07 -6.91
CA VAL A 100 10.65 3.78 -6.78
C VAL A 100 10.21 3.80 -5.32
N THR A 101 9.77 4.96 -4.85
CA THR A 101 9.06 5.12 -3.57
C THR A 101 7.67 5.67 -3.82
N VAL A 102 6.64 4.91 -3.43
CA VAL A 102 5.23 5.28 -3.57
C VAL A 102 4.53 5.28 -2.22
N GLU A 103 3.67 6.27 -1.99
CA GLU A 103 2.83 6.35 -0.80
C GLU A 103 1.37 6.53 -1.17
N ILE A 104 0.52 5.82 -0.43
CA ILE A 104 -0.92 5.96 -0.45
C ILE A 104 -1.38 6.44 0.91
N SER A 105 -2.21 7.49 0.93
CA SER A 105 -2.94 7.91 2.12
C SER A 105 -4.44 7.71 1.87
N THR A 106 -5.02 6.71 2.50
CA THR A 106 -6.46 6.38 2.39
C THR A 106 -7.20 6.93 3.59
N ARG A 107 -8.30 7.65 3.36
CA ARG A 107 -9.14 8.16 4.45
C ARG A 107 -9.94 7.03 5.11
N SER A 108 -9.88 6.94 6.45
CA SER A 108 -10.61 5.97 7.26
C SER A 108 -12.11 6.20 7.20
N THR A 109 -12.88 5.21 7.65
CA THR A 109 -14.32 5.39 7.87
C THR A 109 -14.56 6.51 8.89
N GLN A 110 -15.62 7.30 8.68
CA GLN A 110 -16.01 8.38 9.60
C GLN A 110 -16.38 7.80 10.96
N ILE A 111 -15.74 8.30 12.01
CA ILE A 111 -16.11 8.00 13.39
C ILE A 111 -16.97 9.14 13.91
N LEU A 112 -18.17 8.83 14.36
CA LEU A 112 -19.06 9.82 14.97
C LEU A 112 -18.62 10.05 16.42
N ILE A 113 -18.03 11.22 16.70
CA ILE A 113 -17.66 11.63 18.05
C ILE A 113 -18.58 12.78 18.43
N ASN A 114 -19.52 12.49 19.33
CA ASN A 114 -20.56 13.43 19.76
C ASN A 114 -21.42 13.93 18.58
N THR A 115 -21.12 15.11 18.03
CA THR A 115 -21.85 15.73 16.90
C THR A 115 -20.97 15.98 15.67
N SER A 116 -19.69 15.61 15.73
CA SER A 116 -18.72 15.82 14.66
C SER A 116 -18.25 14.48 14.11
N SER A 117 -18.17 14.37 12.79
CA SER A 117 -17.54 13.22 12.13
C SER A 117 -16.06 13.53 11.93
N GLU A 118 -15.21 12.72 12.57
CA GLU A 118 -13.76 12.78 12.38
C GLU A 118 -13.31 11.63 11.47
N THR A 119 -12.31 11.90 10.65
CA THR A 119 -11.67 10.90 9.79
C THR A 119 -10.17 10.92 10.02
N PHE A 120 -9.53 9.76 9.94
CA PHE A 120 -8.09 9.60 10.07
C PHE A 120 -7.51 9.19 8.71
N ASP A 121 -6.31 9.68 8.39
CA ASP A 121 -5.61 9.23 7.20
C ASP A 121 -4.73 8.03 7.54
N ILE A 122 -4.92 6.93 6.81
CA ILE A 122 -4.14 5.70 6.90
C ILE A 122 -3.10 5.76 5.79
N THR A 123 -1.84 5.97 6.17
CA THR A 123 -0.73 6.13 5.22
C THR A 123 0.12 4.86 5.15
N ASN A 124 0.29 4.33 3.94
CA ASN A 124 1.18 3.22 3.64
C ASN A 124 2.20 3.67 2.60
N ARG A 125 3.48 3.41 2.86
CA ARG A 125 4.58 3.70 1.95
C ARG A 125 5.30 2.41 1.57
N LEU A 126 5.66 2.29 0.30
CA LEU A 126 6.40 1.19 -0.25
C LEU A 126 7.62 1.70 -1.03
N ASP A 127 8.78 1.12 -0.72
CA ASP A 127 10.00 1.27 -1.48
C ASP A 127 10.23 0.00 -2.30
N ALA A 128 10.45 0.16 -3.60
CA ALA A 128 10.70 -0.94 -4.52
C ALA A 128 11.96 -0.67 -5.34
N ILE A 129 12.78 -1.71 -5.52
CA ILE A 129 14.01 -1.69 -6.30
C ILE A 129 13.94 -2.87 -7.27
N LEU A 130 14.33 -2.64 -8.52
CA LEU A 130 14.37 -3.69 -9.53
C LEU A 130 15.82 -4.14 -9.74
N GLU A 131 16.08 -5.39 -9.40
CA GLU A 131 17.41 -5.99 -9.48
C GLU A 131 17.41 -7.15 -10.48
N MET A 132 18.52 -7.32 -11.18
CA MET A 132 18.78 -8.53 -11.96
C MET A 132 19.74 -9.41 -11.17
N TYR A 133 19.35 -10.67 -10.99
CA TYR A 133 20.26 -11.70 -10.53
C TYR A 133 20.95 -12.29 -11.76
N GLU A 134 22.26 -12.11 -11.86
CA GLU A 134 23.07 -12.91 -12.76
C GLU A 134 23.30 -14.27 -12.07
N GLU A 135 22.67 -15.33 -12.58
CA GLU A 135 22.99 -16.68 -12.13
C GLU A 135 24.39 -17.02 -12.66
N VAL A 136 25.42 -16.75 -11.86
CA VAL A 136 26.76 -17.26 -12.13
C VAL A 136 26.67 -18.77 -11.94
N ASP A 137 26.47 -19.51 -13.03
CA ASP A 137 26.59 -20.96 -13.05
C ASP A 137 27.95 -21.31 -12.42
N PRO A 138 27.99 -22.02 -11.27
CA PRO A 138 29.24 -22.41 -10.64
C PRO A 138 29.81 -23.63 -11.37
N THR A 139 30.10 -23.49 -12.67
CA THR A 139 30.92 -24.43 -13.40
C THR A 139 32.03 -23.71 -14.16
N PRO A 140 33.15 -23.40 -13.48
CA PRO A 140 34.39 -23.26 -14.17
C PRO A 140 34.93 -24.68 -14.48
N TYR A 141 35.41 -24.85 -15.72
CA TYR A 141 36.31 -25.89 -16.24
C TYR A 141 35.71 -27.07 -17.04
N ASN A 142 35.96 -26.96 -18.35
CA ASN A 142 36.08 -27.99 -19.42
C ASN A 142 34.86 -28.80 -19.85
#